data_AF-A0A933GS77-F1
#
_entry.id   AF-A0A933GS77-F1
#
_cell.length_a   1.000
_cell.length_b   1.000
_cell.length_c   1.000
_cell.angle_alpha   90.00
_cell.angle_beta   90.00
_cell.angle_gamma   90.00
#
_symmetry.space_group_name_H-M   'P 1'
#
loop_
_entity.id
_entity.type
_entity.pdbx_description
1 polymer ?
#
loop_
_entity_poly.entity_id
_entity_poly.type
_entity_poly.pdbx_seq_one_letter_code
_entity_poly.pdbx_strand_id
1 'polypeptide(L)'
;MANQTLEQQRAAHANRYANRKGISDNAKKAPAMVQSNGLAQAVAFFVEKWGKDDDVLGALQDWILKKAEHLPIDRNKTNLLDAILACDSSTYRAVTAEALAYLGWLKRLAGAHEKEKSHA
;
A
#
# COMPACT_ATOMS: atom_id res chain seq x y z
N MET A 1 -6.24 -20.49 17.85
CA MET A 1 -6.50 -19.15 17.28
C MET A 1 -6.58 -19.31 15.77
N ALA A 2 -7.62 -18.79 15.10
CA ALA A 2 -7.74 -18.95 13.66
C ALA A 2 -6.57 -18.22 12.96
N ASN A 3 -5.69 -18.95 12.29
CA ASN A 3 -4.57 -18.36 11.58
C ASN A 3 -5.12 -17.72 10.30
N GLN A 4 -5.16 -16.39 10.24
CA GLN A 4 -5.65 -15.68 9.06
C GLN A 4 -4.70 -15.88 7.90
N THR A 5 -5.25 -16.15 6.71
CA THR A 5 -4.45 -16.16 5.47
C THR A 5 -3.86 -14.78 5.19
N LEU A 6 -2.77 -14.72 4.42
CA LEU A 6 -2.15 -13.44 4.04
C LEU A 6 -3.15 -12.52 3.30
N GLU A 7 -4.03 -13.08 2.47
CA GLU A 7 -5.11 -12.32 1.82
C GLU A 7 -6.09 -11.71 2.82
N GLN A 8 -6.49 -12.48 3.85
CA GLN A 8 -7.34 -11.96 4.92
C GLN A 8 -6.65 -10.84 5.70
N GLN A 9 -5.35 -10.96 5.96
CA GLN A 9 -4.57 -9.92 6.65
C GLN A 9 -4.48 -8.64 5.82
N ARG A 10 -4.16 -8.75 4.51
CA ARG A 10 -4.15 -7.60 3.59
C ARG A 10 -5.50 -6.90 3.56
N ALA A 11 -6.58 -7.65 3.36
CA ALA A 11 -7.93 -7.11 3.29
C ALA A 11 -8.33 -6.42 4.60
N ALA A 12 -8.09 -7.07 5.74
CA ALA A 12 -8.41 -6.52 7.06
C ALA A 12 -7.62 -5.23 7.36
N HIS A 13 -6.34 -5.18 6.98
CA HIS A 13 -5.51 -3.99 7.13
C HIS A 13 -5.97 -2.86 6.20
N ALA A 14 -6.11 -3.14 4.91
CA ALA A 14 -6.54 -2.17 3.90
C ALA A 14 -7.90 -1.55 4.25
N ASN A 15 -8.83 -2.33 4.81
CA ASN A 15 -10.16 -1.84 5.19
C ASN A 15 -10.11 -0.73 6.25
N ARG A 16 -9.08 -0.69 7.11
CA ARG A 16 -8.89 0.38 8.12
C ARG A 16 -8.63 1.75 7.49
N TYR A 17 -8.10 1.76 6.28
CA TYR A 17 -7.78 2.97 5.52
C TYR A 17 -8.83 3.25 4.44
N ALA A 18 -9.42 2.20 3.87
CA ALA A 18 -10.30 2.28 2.69
C ALA A 18 -11.53 3.20 2.84
N ASN A 19 -12.01 3.43 4.07
CA ASN A 19 -13.17 4.30 4.31
C ASN A 19 -12.80 5.79 4.49
N ARG A 20 -11.51 6.15 4.47
CA ARG A 20 -11.07 7.54 4.62
C ARG A 20 -11.54 8.40 3.45
N LYS A 21 -11.85 9.66 3.72
CA LYS A 21 -12.39 10.58 2.71
C LYS A 21 -11.32 10.87 1.65
N GLY A 22 -11.66 10.69 0.39
CA GLY A 22 -10.76 11.02 -0.74
C GLY A 22 -9.70 9.97 -1.07
N ILE A 23 -9.62 8.85 -0.32
CA ILE A 23 -8.61 7.81 -0.58
C ILE A 23 -8.84 7.06 -1.91
N SER A 24 -10.09 7.00 -2.37
CA SER A 24 -10.53 6.22 -3.54
C SER A 24 -9.77 6.55 -4.81
N ASP A 25 -9.60 7.83 -5.14
CA ASP A 25 -8.94 8.27 -6.37
C ASP A 25 -7.46 7.87 -6.39
N ASN A 26 -6.76 8.13 -5.29
CA ASN A 26 -5.35 7.76 -5.14
C ASN A 26 -5.18 6.23 -5.11
N ALA A 27 -6.09 5.50 -4.46
CA ALA A 27 -6.05 4.04 -4.39
C ALA A 27 -6.28 3.39 -5.76
N LYS A 28 -7.10 4.01 -6.62
CA LYS A 28 -7.28 3.58 -8.02
C LYS A 28 -6.02 3.82 -8.85
N LYS A 29 -5.29 4.90 -8.60
CA LYS A 29 -4.08 5.31 -9.34
C LYS A 29 -2.83 4.51 -8.95
N ALA A 30 -2.65 4.23 -7.66
CA ALA A 30 -1.40 3.69 -7.13
C ALA A 30 -0.94 2.37 -7.77
N PRO A 31 -1.80 1.33 -7.95
CA PRO A 31 -1.38 0.08 -8.60
C PRO A 31 -0.86 0.30 -10.02
N ALA A 32 -1.53 1.17 -10.79
CA ALA A 32 -1.15 1.44 -12.17
C ALA A 32 0.22 2.12 -12.24
N MET A 33 0.49 3.08 -11.34
CA MET A 33 1.80 3.73 -11.26
C MET A 33 2.92 2.76 -10.89
N VAL A 34 2.67 1.83 -9.97
CA VAL A 34 3.67 0.80 -9.60
C VAL A 34 3.94 -0.12 -10.80
N GLN A 35 2.92 -0.51 -11.55
CA GLN A 35 3.07 -1.37 -12.74
C GLN A 35 3.84 -0.67 -13.87
N SER A 36 3.57 0.62 -14.12
CA SER A 36 4.17 1.34 -15.25
C SER A 36 5.59 1.86 -14.95
N ASN A 37 5.81 2.35 -13.73
CA ASN A 37 7.02 3.12 -13.37
C ASN A 37 7.89 2.42 -12.32
N GLY A 38 7.40 1.33 -11.74
CA GLY A 38 8.04 0.65 -10.61
C GLY A 38 7.68 1.26 -9.26
N LEU A 39 7.93 0.49 -8.20
CA LEU A 39 7.55 0.84 -6.84
C LEU A 39 8.26 2.11 -6.33
N ALA A 40 9.57 2.24 -6.53
CA ALA A 40 10.34 3.38 -6.04
C ALA A 40 9.83 4.71 -6.62
N GLN A 41 9.62 4.79 -7.93
CA GLN A 41 9.10 6.00 -8.58
C GLN A 41 7.68 6.31 -8.17
N ALA A 42 6.83 5.28 -8.02
CA ALA A 42 5.47 5.47 -7.53
C ALA A 42 5.48 6.07 -6.11
N VAL A 43 6.24 5.49 -5.18
CA VAL A 43 6.36 6.00 -3.80
C VAL A 43 6.91 7.43 -3.79
N ALA A 44 7.96 7.72 -4.56
CA ALA A 44 8.53 9.07 -4.66
C ALA A 44 7.50 10.09 -5.16
N PHE A 45 6.69 9.74 -6.17
CA PHE A 45 5.61 10.59 -6.65
C PHE A 45 4.55 10.89 -5.58
N PHE A 46 4.14 9.89 -4.79
CA PHE A 46 3.18 10.12 -3.71
C PHE A 46 3.78 11.00 -2.60
N VAL A 47 5.05 10.79 -2.26
CA VAL A 47 5.79 11.66 -1.32
C VAL A 47 5.86 13.09 -1.82
N GLU A 48 6.21 13.31 -3.09
CA GLU A 48 6.32 14.64 -3.69
C GLU A 48 4.97 15.38 -3.69
N LYS A 49 3.90 14.69 -4.09
CA LYS A 49 2.61 15.34 -4.33
C LYS A 49 1.77 15.57 -3.06
N TRP A 50 1.94 14.75 -2.02
CA TRP A 50 1.11 14.80 -0.82
C TRP A 50 1.87 14.62 0.50
N GLY A 51 3.15 14.22 0.47
CA GLY A 51 3.95 14.02 1.66
C GLY A 51 3.32 13.03 2.65
N LYS A 52 3.14 13.45 3.90
CA LYS A 52 2.58 12.62 4.98
C LYS A 52 1.05 12.55 4.99
N ASP A 53 0.38 13.39 4.20
CA ASP A 53 -1.08 13.52 4.22
C ASP A 53 -1.78 12.53 3.27
N ASP A 54 -1.02 11.76 2.47
CA ASP A 54 -1.62 10.74 1.60
C ASP A 54 -1.90 9.43 2.36
N ASP A 55 -3.19 9.12 2.47
CA ASP A 55 -3.67 7.90 3.11
C ASP A 55 -3.23 6.63 2.40
N VAL A 56 -3.01 6.67 1.07
CA VAL A 56 -2.57 5.49 0.30
C VAL A 56 -1.11 5.14 0.62
N LEU A 57 -0.23 6.14 0.60
CA LEU A 57 1.17 6.01 0.99
C LEU A 57 1.28 5.62 2.47
N GLY A 58 0.50 6.26 3.35
CA GLY A 58 0.44 5.91 4.76
C GLY A 58 0.03 4.45 4.98
N ALA A 59 -1.01 3.99 4.28
CA ALA A 59 -1.49 2.61 4.34
C ALA A 59 -0.46 1.61 3.83
N LEU A 60 0.19 1.91 2.70
CA LEU A 60 1.20 1.05 2.08
C LEU A 60 2.46 0.96 2.94
N GLN A 61 2.93 2.09 3.46
CA GLN A 61 4.09 2.14 4.36
C GLN A 61 3.82 1.36 5.65
N ASP A 62 2.66 1.53 6.27
CA ASP A 62 2.31 0.78 7.48
C ASP A 62 2.24 -0.73 7.21
N TRP A 63 1.63 -1.13 6.08
CA TRP A 63 1.58 -2.53 5.68
C TRP A 63 2.98 -3.12 5.49
N ILE A 64 3.81 -2.55 4.62
CA ILE A 64 5.10 -3.10 4.24
C ILE A 64 6.09 -3.10 5.42
N LEU A 65 6.17 -2.00 6.18
CA LEU A 65 7.19 -1.86 7.23
C LEU A 65 6.76 -2.44 8.58
N LYS A 66 5.46 -2.60 8.85
CA LYS A 66 4.99 -3.02 10.19
C LYS A 66 4.15 -4.28 10.23
N LYS A 67 3.53 -4.70 9.12
CA LYS A 67 2.54 -5.80 9.11
C LYS A 67 2.92 -6.97 8.22
N ALA A 68 3.60 -6.70 7.10
CA ALA A 68 4.04 -7.71 6.15
C ALA A 68 5.27 -8.45 6.70
N GLU A 69 5.06 -9.28 7.73
CA GLU A 69 6.13 -9.95 8.46
C GLU A 69 6.97 -10.89 7.58
N HIS A 70 6.40 -11.40 6.50
CA HIS A 70 7.02 -12.28 5.52
C HIS A 70 8.01 -11.58 4.57
N LEU A 71 8.05 -10.24 4.55
CA LEU A 71 8.97 -9.52 3.68
C LEU A 71 10.37 -9.42 4.27
N PRO A 72 11.43 -9.73 3.50
CA PRO A 72 12.81 -9.59 3.91
C PRO A 72 13.32 -8.13 3.76
N ILE A 73 12.52 -7.15 4.15
CA ILE A 73 12.87 -5.72 4.05
C ILE A 73 13.40 -5.19 5.38
N ASP A 74 14.40 -4.29 5.34
CA ASP A 74 14.89 -3.60 6.53
C ASP A 74 13.85 -2.61 7.07
N ARG A 75 13.28 -2.95 8.23
CA ARG A 75 12.22 -2.17 8.90
C ARG A 75 12.75 -1.03 9.76
N ASN A 76 14.07 -0.92 9.92
CA ASN A 76 14.69 0.15 10.71
C ASN A 76 14.85 1.45 9.92
N LYS A 77 14.44 1.48 8.64
CA LYS A 77 14.48 2.67 7.82
C LYS A 77 13.38 3.67 8.21
N THR A 78 13.68 4.95 8.02
CA THR A 78 12.80 6.07 8.39
C THR A 78 11.46 6.02 7.66
N ASN A 79 11.47 5.64 6.39
CA ASN A 79 10.29 5.58 5.54
C ASN A 79 10.42 4.46 4.49
N LEU A 80 9.31 4.20 3.80
CA LEU A 80 9.22 3.15 2.80
C LEU A 80 10.17 3.39 1.61
N LEU A 81 10.34 4.64 1.18
CA LEU A 81 11.22 4.97 0.06
C LEU A 81 12.69 4.60 0.38
N ASP A 82 13.17 4.96 1.56
CA ASP A 82 14.52 4.63 2.04
C ASP A 82 14.72 3.11 2.12
N ALA A 83 13.70 2.37 2.57
CA ALA A 83 13.73 0.90 2.63
C ALA A 83 13.82 0.25 1.25
N ILE A 84 13.07 0.77 0.29
CA ILE A 84 13.08 0.28 -1.08
C ILE A 84 14.43 0.58 -1.77
N LEU A 85 14.98 1.78 -1.57
CA LEU A 85 16.24 2.19 -2.20
C LEU A 85 17.47 1.45 -1.63
N ALA A 86 17.39 1.01 -0.37
CA ALA A 86 18.49 0.31 0.29
C ALA A 86 18.47 -1.22 0.13
N CYS A 87 17.41 -1.79 -0.43
CA CYS A 87 17.26 -3.24 -0.53
C CYS A 87 17.89 -3.83 -1.81
N ASP A 88 18.20 -5.12 -1.78
CA ASP A 88 18.70 -5.83 -2.96
C ASP A 88 17.58 -6.09 -3.99
N SER A 89 17.97 -6.52 -5.19
CA SER A 89 17.03 -6.78 -6.30
C SER A 89 15.97 -7.84 -6.00
N SER A 90 16.30 -8.87 -5.21
CA SER A 90 15.36 -9.93 -4.85
C SER A 90 14.31 -9.42 -3.86
N THR A 91 14.74 -8.67 -2.85
CA THR A 91 13.89 -7.99 -1.87
C THR A 91 13.00 -6.96 -2.56
N TYR A 92 13.55 -6.15 -3.47
CA TYR A 92 12.79 -5.16 -4.24
C TYR A 92 11.63 -5.81 -5.02
N ARG A 93 11.88 -6.95 -5.68
CA ARG A 93 10.84 -7.69 -6.42
C ARG A 93 9.76 -8.23 -5.47
N ALA A 94 10.15 -8.81 -4.34
CA ALA A 94 9.20 -9.33 -3.35
C ALA A 94 8.30 -8.22 -2.77
N VAL A 95 8.91 -7.08 -2.41
CA VAL A 95 8.19 -5.91 -1.90
C VAL A 95 7.28 -5.30 -2.96
N THR A 96 7.71 -5.26 -4.22
CA THR A 96 6.88 -4.78 -5.35
C THR A 96 5.65 -5.68 -5.56
N ALA A 97 5.83 -7.00 -5.55
CA ALA A 97 4.72 -7.95 -5.67
C ALA A 97 3.72 -7.80 -4.50
N GLU A 98 4.23 -7.66 -3.27
CA GLU A 98 3.40 -7.46 -2.09
C GLU A 98 2.65 -6.13 -2.13
N ALA A 99 3.31 -5.04 -2.56
CA ALA A 99 2.70 -3.73 -2.73
C ALA A 99 1.53 -3.78 -3.72
N LEU A 100 1.69 -4.47 -4.86
CA LEU A 100 0.62 -4.62 -5.84
C LEU A 100 -0.56 -5.43 -5.30
N ALA A 101 -0.29 -6.52 -4.58
CA ALA A 101 -1.34 -7.34 -3.96
C ALA A 101 -2.12 -6.53 -2.91
N TYR A 102 -1.42 -5.78 -2.06
CA TYR A 102 -2.01 -4.92 -1.04
C TYR A 102 -2.82 -3.75 -1.64
N LEU A 103 -2.24 -3.02 -2.59
CA LEU A 103 -2.92 -1.90 -3.26
C LEU A 103 -4.15 -2.38 -4.05
N GLY A 104 -4.15 -3.63 -4.55
CA GLY A 104 -5.31 -4.26 -5.15
C GLY A 104 -6.50 -4.37 -4.18
N TRP A 105 -6.24 -4.80 -2.94
CA TRP A 105 -7.25 -4.81 -1.88
C TRP A 105 -7.71 -3.41 -1.50
N LEU A 106 -6.78 -2.48 -1.31
CA LEU A 106 -7.09 -1.09 -0.95
C LEU A 106 -7.98 -0.42 -2.01
N LYS A 107 -7.66 -0.60 -3.30
CA LYS A 107 -8.46 -0.11 -4.42
C LYS A 107 -9.89 -0.66 -4.40
N ARG A 108 -10.04 -1.97 -4.23
CA ARG A 108 -11.37 -2.63 -4.24
C ARG A 108 -12.24 -2.16 -3.08
N LEU A 109 -11.66 -2.10 -1.88
CA LEU A 109 -12.38 -1.69 -0.67
C LEU A 109 -12.72 -0.21 -0.70
N ALA A 110 -11.79 0.66 -1.11
CA ALA A 110 -12.05 2.10 -1.21
C ALA A 110 -13.17 2.39 -2.22
N GLY A 111 -13.18 1.70 -3.37
CA GLY A 111 -14.25 1.80 -4.34
C GLY A 111 -15.61 1.27 -3.83
N ALA A 112 -15.61 0.26 -2.95
CA ALA A 112 -16.84 -0.23 -2.32
C ALA A 112 -17.42 0.81 -1.35
N HIS A 113 -16.59 1.37 -0.46
CA HIS A 113 -17.00 2.42 0.50
C HIS A 113 -17.46 3.70 -0.18
N GLU A 114 -16.82 4.09 -1.30
CA GLU A 114 -17.25 5.23 -2.11
C GLU A 114 -18.65 5.02 -2.69
N LYS A 115 -18.93 3.82 -3.23
CA LYS A 115 -20.26 3.49 -3.75
C LYS A 115 -21.31 3.48 -2.65
N GLU A 116 -21.02 2.88 -1.49
CA GLU A 116 -21.93 2.85 -0.35
C GLU A 116 -22.36 4.27 0.08
N LYS A 117 -21.41 5.21 0.18
CA LYS A 117 -21.68 6.62 0.53
C LYS A 117 -22.48 7.39 -0.53
N SER A 118 -22.43 6.97 -1.79
CA SER A 118 -23.21 7.62 -2.86
C SER A 118 -24.66 7.14 -2.95
N HIS A 119 -24.99 6.04 -2.27
CA HIS A 119 -26.34 5.46 -2.22
C HIS A 119 -27.02 5.63 -0.84
N ALA A 120 -26.34 6.28 0.11
CA ALA A 120 -26.85 6.63 1.44
C ALA A 120 -27.24 8.11 1.48
#